data_AF-A0A4Q6BB12-F1
#
_entry.id   AF-A0A4Q6BB12-F1
#
_cell.length_a   1.000
_cell.length_b   1.000
_cell.length_c   1.000
_cell.angle_alpha   90.00
_cell.angle_beta   90.00
_cell.angle_gamma   90.00
#
_symmetry.space_group_name_H-M   'P 1'
#
loop_
_entity.id
_entity.type
_entity.pdbx_description
1 polymer ?
#
loop_
_entity_poly.entity_id
_entity_poly.type
_entity_poly.pdbx_seq_one_letter_code
_entity_poly.pdbx_strand_id
1 'polypeptide(L)'
;MIITKAPTLTILLPVYDKTGVMRFPTSGGAYFGIHCVVDNSLALSKQAILAVEKFFGRNDLEGKIEPIAAIDPVLRSEGQVSSVLYLMRPKAEVFEADPSWFPIAQVLRSMPSGGNRLSYMKALQYMAGAADAEISVLEADEEVRKRLKDLASESSETLVE
;
A
#
# COMPACT_ATOMS: atom_id res chain seq x y z
N MET A 1 24.44 -6.98 -1.32
CA MET A 1 23.29 -6.06 -1.21
C MET A 1 22.55 -6.44 0.06
N ILE A 2 22.54 -5.58 1.08
CA ILE A 2 21.90 -5.89 2.37
C ILE A 2 20.39 -5.75 2.14
N ILE A 3 19.69 -6.88 2.03
CA ILE A 3 18.22 -6.89 2.01
C ILE A 3 17.79 -6.54 3.43
N THR A 4 17.43 -5.28 3.65
CA THR A 4 16.76 -4.88 4.89
C THR A 4 15.45 -5.66 4.97
N LYS A 5 15.37 -6.66 5.86
CA LYS A 5 14.17 -7.46 6.16
C LYS A 5 13.03 -6.64 6.82
N ALA A 6 13.18 -5.31 6.89
CA ALA A 6 12.22 -4.45 7.55
C ALA A 6 10.91 -4.43 6.74
N PRO A 7 9.75 -4.64 7.39
CA PRO A 7 8.48 -4.64 6.69
C PRO A 7 8.24 -3.31 5.97
N THR A 8 7.58 -3.38 4.83
CA THR A 8 7.27 -2.20 4.01
C THR A 8 5.78 -1.93 3.95
N LEU A 9 5.42 -0.70 3.60
CA LEU A 9 4.10 -0.34 3.11
C LEU A 9 4.16 -0.19 1.60
N THR A 10 3.19 -0.78 0.91
CA THR A 10 2.90 -0.51 -0.50
C THR A 10 1.61 0.27 -0.56
N ILE A 11 1.70 1.54 -0.91
CA ILE A 11 0.57 2.47 -0.93
C ILE A 11 -0.03 2.48 -2.33
N LEU A 12 -1.31 2.12 -2.39
CA LEU A 12 -2.13 2.18 -3.59
C LEU A 12 -2.94 3.47 -3.56
N LEU A 13 -2.60 4.40 -4.46
CA LEU A 13 -3.27 5.68 -4.59
C LEU A 13 -3.90 5.79 -6.00
N PRO A 14 -5.23 5.66 -6.14
CA PRO A 14 -5.88 5.85 -7.42
C PRO A 14 -5.86 7.34 -7.78
N VAL A 15 -5.38 7.65 -8.98
CA VAL A 15 -5.41 9.01 -9.54
C VAL A 15 -5.99 8.92 -10.94
N TYR A 16 -6.89 9.84 -11.28
CA TYR A 16 -7.49 9.89 -12.60
C TYR A 16 -6.70 10.82 -13.52
N ASP A 17 -6.51 10.41 -14.77
CA ASP A 17 -6.00 11.32 -15.80
C ASP A 17 -7.12 12.19 -16.39
N LYS A 18 -6.75 13.12 -17.27
CA LYS A 18 -7.68 14.02 -17.97
C LYS A 18 -8.75 13.29 -18.81
N THR A 19 -8.56 12.01 -19.10
CA THR A 19 -9.52 11.18 -19.86
C THR A 19 -10.43 10.36 -18.96
N GLY A 20 -10.29 10.48 -17.64
CA GLY A 20 -11.06 9.72 -16.66
C GLY A 20 -10.53 8.30 -16.45
N VAL A 21 -9.34 7.97 -16.94
CA VAL A 21 -8.72 6.66 -16.69
C VAL A 21 -8.02 6.67 -15.34
N MET A 22 -8.38 5.73 -14.49
CA MET A 22 -7.75 5.52 -13.18
C MET A 22 -6.38 4.84 -13.34
N ARG A 23 -5.35 5.49 -12.78
CA ARG A 23 -3.95 5.07 -12.85
C ARG A 23 -3.33 5.08 -11.46
N PHE A 24 -2.24 4.34 -11.33
CA PHE A 24 -1.57 4.12 -10.06
C PHE A 24 -0.08 4.48 -10.17
N PRO A 25 0.39 5.47 -9.40
CA PRO A 25 1.80 5.79 -9.34
C PRO A 25 2.60 4.62 -8.76
N THR A 26 3.81 4.44 -9.25
CA THR A 26 4.74 3.43 -8.73
C THR A 26 6.11 4.04 -8.49
N SER A 27 6.73 3.64 -7.38
CA SER A 27 8.10 4.03 -7.01
C SER A 27 9.16 3.03 -7.50
N GLY A 28 8.75 2.01 -8.26
CA GLY A 28 9.68 1.01 -8.83
C GLY A 28 10.13 -0.09 -7.87
N GLY A 29 9.38 -0.32 -6.79
CA GLY A 29 9.63 -1.39 -5.82
C GLY A 29 9.17 -2.79 -6.29
N ALA A 30 9.22 -3.76 -5.36
CA ALA A 30 8.83 -5.15 -5.60
C ALA A 30 7.33 -5.35 -5.94
N TYR A 31 6.50 -4.38 -5.57
CA TYR A 31 5.05 -4.39 -5.76
C TYR A 31 4.61 -3.13 -6.52
N PHE A 32 3.36 -3.07 -6.97
CA PHE A 32 2.85 -1.88 -7.67
C PHE A 32 2.33 -0.86 -6.67
N GLY A 33 3.00 0.29 -6.56
CA GLY A 33 2.59 1.37 -5.67
C GLY A 33 3.73 2.26 -5.20
N ILE A 34 3.42 3.17 -4.29
CA ILE A 34 4.41 3.98 -3.59
C ILE A 34 4.91 3.20 -2.38
N HIS A 35 6.22 3.03 -2.21
CA HIS A 35 6.79 2.21 -1.16
C HIS A 35 7.45 3.06 -0.08
N CYS A 36 7.31 2.63 1.18
CA CYS A 36 8.15 3.09 2.27
C CYS A 36 8.44 1.95 3.25
N VAL A 37 9.55 2.09 3.98
CA VAL A 37 9.87 1.19 5.11
C VAL A 37 9.01 1.60 6.29
N VAL A 38 8.46 0.62 7.01
CA VAL A 38 7.64 0.88 8.19
C VAL A 38 8.53 1.34 9.36
N ASP A 39 8.19 2.50 9.89
CA ASP A 39 8.65 3.02 11.16
C ASP A 39 7.61 2.71 12.26
N ASN A 40 7.98 1.83 13.19
CA ASN A 40 7.11 1.43 14.30
C ASN A 40 6.82 2.57 15.30
N SER A 41 7.49 3.71 15.22
CA SER A 41 7.21 4.87 16.07
C SER A 41 6.02 5.71 15.60
N LEU A 42 5.56 5.51 14.36
CA LEU A 42 4.49 6.28 13.73
C LEU A 42 3.28 5.42 13.37
N ALA A 43 2.10 6.02 13.29
CA ALA A 43 0.90 5.37 12.74
C ALA A 43 1.06 5.10 11.24
N LEU A 44 0.50 3.99 10.73
CA LEU A 44 0.67 3.60 9.32
C LEU A 44 0.04 4.63 8.38
N SER A 45 -1.14 5.14 8.77
CA SER A 45 -1.82 6.25 8.08
C SER A 45 -0.93 7.48 7.89
N LYS A 46 -0.24 7.91 8.96
CA LYS A 46 0.68 9.06 8.91
C LYS A 46 1.89 8.78 8.02
N GLN A 47 2.44 7.57 8.09
CA GLN A 47 3.57 7.17 7.24
C GLN A 47 3.18 7.10 5.77
N ALA A 48 1.97 6.64 5.47
CA ALA A 48 1.45 6.58 4.11
C ALA A 48 1.33 7.99 3.50
N ILE A 49 0.82 8.97 4.27
CA ILE A 49 0.77 10.38 3.85
C ILE A 49 2.17 10.90 3.54
N LEU A 50 3.12 10.75 4.48
CA LEU A 50 4.50 11.22 4.31
C LEU A 50 5.20 10.58 3.10
N ALA A 51 4.93 9.31 2.82
CA ALA A 51 5.48 8.61 1.67
C ALA A 51 4.90 9.14 0.34
N VAL A 52 3.61 9.43 0.29
CA VAL A 52 2.95 10.05 -0.88
C VAL A 52 3.48 11.47 -1.09
N GLU A 53 3.60 12.26 -0.03
CA GLU A 53 4.21 13.59 -0.02
C GLU A 53 5.62 13.58 -0.61
N LYS A 54 6.48 12.70 -0.10
CA LYS A 54 7.83 12.51 -0.61
C LYS A 54 7.85 12.10 -2.08
N PHE A 55 6.98 11.18 -2.51
CA PHE A 55 6.92 10.72 -3.89
C PHE A 55 6.57 11.86 -4.86
N PHE A 56 5.62 12.73 -4.48
CA PHE A 56 5.19 13.86 -5.29
C PHE A 56 6.02 15.14 -5.09
N GLY A 57 7.00 15.14 -4.18
CA GLY A 57 7.76 16.34 -3.84
C GLY A 57 6.90 17.44 -3.20
N ARG A 58 5.89 17.05 -2.43
CA ARG A 58 4.91 17.95 -1.79
C ARG A 58 4.90 17.75 -0.28
N ASN A 59 4.39 18.73 0.46
CA ASN A 59 4.27 18.72 1.92
C ASN A 59 2.92 19.26 2.41
N ASP A 60 1.95 19.34 1.49
CA ASP A 60 0.65 19.97 1.68
C ASP A 60 -0.50 18.97 1.48
N LEU A 61 -0.24 17.67 1.59
CA LEU A 61 -1.21 16.62 1.27
C LEU A 61 -1.98 16.13 2.50
N GLU A 62 -1.52 16.45 3.71
CA GLU A 62 -2.28 16.21 4.93
C GLU A 62 -3.70 16.81 4.82
N GLY A 63 -4.71 15.98 5.10
CA GLY A 63 -6.13 16.34 4.95
C GLY A 63 -6.67 16.35 3.51
N LYS A 64 -5.82 16.31 2.48
CA LYS A 64 -6.19 16.23 1.05
C LYS A 64 -6.25 14.80 0.51
N ILE A 65 -5.57 13.88 1.19
CA ILE A 65 -5.65 12.43 0.96
C ILE A 65 -6.15 11.75 2.23
N GLU A 66 -6.88 10.65 2.07
CA GLU A 66 -7.42 9.87 3.18
C GLU A 66 -6.95 8.41 3.11
N PRO A 67 -6.52 7.83 4.26
CA PRO A 67 -6.36 6.39 4.36
C PRO A 67 -7.75 5.72 4.31
N ILE A 68 -7.87 4.67 3.49
CA ILE A 68 -9.12 3.91 3.36
C ILE A 68 -9.02 2.59 4.11
N ALA A 69 -8.01 1.79 3.81
CA ALA A 69 -7.89 0.45 4.38
C ALA A 69 -6.45 -0.09 4.29
N ALA A 70 -6.05 -0.86 5.29
CA ALA A 70 -4.99 -1.84 5.15
C ALA A 70 -5.60 -3.13 4.59
N ILE A 71 -5.01 -3.67 3.52
CA ILE A 71 -5.58 -4.80 2.78
C ILE A 71 -4.86 -6.09 3.14
N ASP A 72 -5.63 -7.07 3.59
CA ASP A 72 -5.16 -8.43 3.90
C ASP A 72 -5.50 -9.44 2.78
N PRO A 73 -4.62 -10.43 2.52
CA PRO A 73 -3.35 -10.69 3.22
C PRO A 73 -2.22 -9.74 2.81
N VAL A 74 -1.15 -9.68 3.60
CA VAL A 74 0.08 -8.96 3.23
C VAL A 74 0.69 -9.51 1.94
N LEU A 75 1.29 -8.62 1.15
CA LEU A 75 1.96 -8.97 -0.09
C LEU A 75 3.24 -9.74 0.23
N ARG A 76 3.39 -10.90 -0.42
CA ARG A 76 4.57 -11.76 -0.29
C ARG A 76 4.92 -12.35 -1.66
N SER A 77 6.18 -12.19 -2.05
CA SER A 77 6.75 -12.83 -3.23
C SER A 77 8.08 -13.45 -2.84
N GLU A 78 8.42 -14.58 -3.44
CA GLU A 78 9.70 -15.25 -3.17
C GLU A 78 10.88 -14.29 -3.42
N GLY A 79 11.81 -14.24 -2.47
CA GLY A 79 12.97 -13.35 -2.52
C GLY A 79 12.68 -11.86 -2.30
N GLN A 80 11.43 -11.48 -2.01
CA GLN A 80 11.03 -10.10 -1.76
C GLN A 80 10.67 -9.86 -0.29
N VAL A 81 10.84 -8.63 0.16
CA VAL A 81 10.43 -8.19 1.50
C VAL A 81 8.90 -8.13 1.56
N SER A 82 8.30 -8.61 2.65
CA SER A 82 6.85 -8.57 2.83
C SER A 82 6.34 -7.13 2.95
N SER A 83 5.19 -6.84 2.34
CA SER A 83 4.61 -5.50 2.32
C SER A 83 3.13 -5.49 2.67
N VAL A 84 2.70 -4.56 3.52
CA VAL A 84 1.26 -4.31 3.73
C VAL A 84 0.76 -3.44 2.58
N LEU A 85 -0.28 -3.90 1.87
CA LEU A 85 -0.95 -3.09 0.86
C LEU A 85 -1.89 -2.10 1.55
N TYR A 86 -1.66 -0.81 1.37
CA TYR A 86 -2.41 0.25 2.02
C TYR A 86 -3.13 1.10 0.98
N LEU A 87 -4.45 1.10 1.02
CA LEU A 87 -5.29 1.85 0.08
C LEU A 87 -5.52 3.27 0.63
N MET A 88 -5.28 4.26 -0.21
CA MET A 88 -5.61 5.66 0.06
C MET A 88 -6.53 6.22 -1.02
N ARG A 89 -7.15 7.38 -0.76
CA ARG A 89 -7.99 8.10 -1.72
C ARG A 89 -7.69 9.60 -1.69
N PRO A 90 -7.59 10.27 -2.86
CA PRO A 90 -7.61 11.73 -2.92
C PRO A 90 -9.02 12.28 -2.63
N LYS A 91 -9.17 13.32 -1.81
CA LYS A 91 -10.48 13.95 -1.52
C LYS A 91 -10.98 14.91 -2.60
N ALA A 92 -10.11 15.35 -3.52
CA ALA A 92 -10.42 16.22 -4.66
C ALA A 92 -9.35 16.05 -5.75
N GLU A 93 -9.36 16.87 -6.81
CA GLU A 93 -8.33 16.95 -7.88
C GLU A 93 -6.97 17.46 -7.35
N VAL A 94 -6.41 16.73 -6.40
CA VAL A 94 -5.13 17.02 -5.75
C VAL A 94 -3.97 16.65 -6.67
N PHE A 95 -4.18 15.68 -7.55
CA PHE A 95 -3.19 15.14 -8.47
C PHE A 95 -3.75 15.06 -9.88
N GLU A 96 -2.89 15.27 -10.87
CA GLU A 96 -3.13 14.85 -12.25
C GLU A 96 -2.31 13.58 -12.51
N ALA A 97 -2.94 12.51 -12.98
CA ALA A 97 -2.22 11.27 -13.25
C ALA A 97 -1.30 11.40 -14.46
N ASP A 98 -0.07 10.88 -14.34
CA ASP A 98 0.84 10.74 -15.46
C ASP A 98 0.37 9.59 -16.39
N PRO A 99 0.22 9.81 -17.71
CA PRO A 99 -0.19 8.78 -18.66
C PRO A 99 0.73 7.55 -18.73
N SER A 100 1.98 7.68 -18.25
CA SER A 100 2.93 6.57 -18.13
C SER A 100 2.62 5.62 -16.97
N TRP A 101 1.80 6.05 -16.00
CA TRP A 101 1.39 5.20 -14.91
C TRP A 101 0.42 4.12 -15.37
N PHE A 102 0.47 3.00 -14.67
CA PHE A 102 -0.25 1.80 -15.06
C PHE A 102 -1.74 1.91 -14.66
N PRO A 103 -2.67 1.58 -15.57
CA PRO A 103 -4.06 1.34 -15.22
C PRO A 103 -4.18 0.02 -14.45
N ILE A 104 -5.21 -0.12 -13.62
CA ILE A 104 -5.37 -1.31 -12.77
C ILE A 104 -5.43 -2.62 -13.57
N ALA A 105 -6.08 -2.61 -14.74
CA ALA A 105 -6.17 -3.78 -15.60
C ALA A 105 -4.79 -4.27 -16.05
N GLN A 106 -3.82 -3.37 -16.20
CA GLN A 106 -2.45 -3.74 -16.52
C GLN A 106 -1.71 -4.27 -15.29
N VAL A 107 -1.88 -3.62 -14.13
CA VAL A 107 -1.33 -4.07 -12.84
C VAL A 107 -1.79 -5.50 -12.51
N LEU A 108 -3.08 -5.81 -12.65
CA LEU A 108 -3.59 -7.15 -12.36
C LEU A 108 -3.13 -8.21 -13.38
N ARG A 109 -2.89 -7.81 -14.64
CA ARG A 109 -2.42 -8.74 -15.69
C ARG A 109 -0.94 -9.05 -15.58
N SER A 110 -0.13 -8.14 -15.02
CA SER A 110 1.30 -8.39 -14.79
C SER A 110 1.57 -9.26 -13.56
N MET A 111 0.57 -9.49 -12.70
CA MET A 111 0.70 -10.31 -11.51
C MET A 111 0.31 -11.77 -11.78
N PRO A 112 1.11 -12.74 -11.30
CA PRO A 112 0.68 -14.13 -11.23
C PRO A 112 -0.61 -14.29 -10.43
N SER A 113 -1.39 -15.32 -10.75
CA SER A 113 -2.53 -15.72 -9.92
C SER A 113 -2.03 -16.09 -8.52
N GLY A 114 -2.68 -15.56 -7.47
CA GLY A 114 -2.28 -15.83 -6.08
C GLY A 114 -2.68 -14.72 -5.11
N GLY A 115 -2.12 -14.79 -3.89
CA GLY A 115 -2.46 -13.90 -2.78
C GLY A 115 -2.21 -12.41 -3.07
N ASN A 116 -1.13 -12.07 -3.78
CA ASN A 116 -0.84 -10.69 -4.14
C ASN A 116 -1.93 -10.12 -5.06
N ARG A 117 -2.24 -10.81 -6.17
CA ARG A 117 -3.30 -10.39 -7.09
C ARG A 117 -4.65 -10.26 -6.39
N LEU A 118 -4.97 -11.20 -5.48
CA LEU A 118 -6.19 -11.14 -4.66
C LEU A 118 -6.23 -9.88 -3.78
N SER A 119 -5.10 -9.47 -3.21
CA SER A 119 -5.00 -8.27 -2.37
C SER A 119 -5.27 -6.99 -3.18
N TYR A 120 -4.72 -6.86 -4.39
CA TYR A 120 -5.07 -5.74 -5.27
C TYR A 120 -6.54 -5.78 -5.71
N MET A 121 -7.10 -6.97 -5.94
CA MET A 121 -8.54 -7.10 -6.24
C MET A 121 -9.41 -6.69 -5.05
N LYS A 122 -9.04 -7.04 -3.81
CA LYS A 122 -9.74 -6.58 -2.60
C LYS A 122 -9.66 -5.06 -2.46
N ALA A 123 -8.51 -4.45 -2.69
CA ALA A 123 -8.37 -3.00 -2.67
C ALA A 123 -9.36 -2.32 -3.64
N LEU A 124 -9.57 -2.90 -4.83
CA LEU A 124 -10.57 -2.41 -5.79
C LEU A 124 -12.01 -2.55 -5.28
N GLN A 125 -12.33 -3.64 -4.58
CA GLN A 125 -13.64 -3.85 -3.98
C GLN A 125 -13.94 -2.79 -2.90
N TYR A 126 -12.96 -2.47 -2.06
CA TYR A 126 -13.06 -1.35 -1.10
C TYR A 126 -13.25 0.00 -1.82
N MET A 127 -12.51 0.27 -2.90
CA MET A 127 -12.69 1.51 -3.67
C MET A 127 -14.09 1.61 -4.29
N ALA A 128 -14.63 0.51 -4.79
CA ALA A 128 -15.96 0.46 -5.39
C ALA A 128 -17.11 0.52 -4.37
N GLY A 129 -16.82 0.53 -3.06
CA GLY A 129 -17.83 0.45 -2.01
C GLY A 129 -18.54 -0.90 -1.95
N ALA A 130 -17.95 -1.95 -2.55
CA ALA A 130 -18.51 -3.30 -2.63
C ALA A 130 -18.08 -4.21 -1.46
N ALA A 131 -17.14 -3.74 -0.63
CA ALA A 131 -16.78 -4.33 0.64
C ALA A 131 -17.15 -3.32 1.74
N ASP A 132 -18.08 -3.69 2.63
CA ASP A 132 -18.40 -2.88 3.80
C ASP A 132 -17.15 -2.72 4.65
N ALA A 133 -16.74 -1.47 4.87
CA ALA A 133 -15.70 -1.11 5.81
C ALA A 133 -16.25 -1.18 7.24
N GLU A 134 -16.66 -2.37 7.69
CA GLU A 134 -17.12 -2.59 9.08
C GLU A 134 -15.95 -2.68 10.07
N ILE A 135 -14.70 -2.65 9.60
CA ILE A 135 -13.52 -2.60 10.46
C ILE A 135 -13.07 -1.14 10.54
N SER A 136 -13.27 -0.52 11.70
CA SER A 136 -12.78 0.82 12.01
C SER A 136 -11.29 0.90 11.67
N VAL A 137 -10.88 1.91 10.88
CA VAL A 137 -9.49 2.12 10.45
C VAL A 137 -8.50 2.13 11.64
N LEU A 138 -8.97 2.51 12.83
CA LEU A 138 -8.21 2.45 14.09
C LEU A 138 -7.95 1.02 14.58
N GLU A 139 -8.93 0.11 14.46
CA GLU A 139 -8.81 -1.29 14.87
C GLU A 139 -7.89 -2.07 13.91
N ALA A 140 -7.99 -1.79 12.60
CA ALA A 140 -7.10 -2.35 11.60
C ALA A 140 -5.64 -1.91 11.82
N ASP A 141 -5.39 -0.66 12.19
CA ASP A 141 -4.03 -0.15 12.44
C ASP A 141 -3.34 -0.88 13.61
N GLU A 142 -4.08 -1.19 14.68
CA GLU A 142 -3.53 -1.89 15.86
C GLU A 142 -3.31 -3.39 15.59
N GLU A 143 -4.24 -4.05 14.92
CA GLU A 143 -4.12 -5.46 14.55
C GLU A 143 -2.99 -5.69 13.53
N VAL A 144 -2.89 -4.84 12.51
CA VAL A 144 -1.80 -4.91 11.52
C VAL A 144 -0.46 -4.65 12.19
N ARG A 145 -0.37 -3.67 13.09
CA ARG A 145 0.86 -3.38 13.84
C ARG A 145 1.28 -4.54 14.75
N LYS A 146 0.32 -5.24 15.38
CA LYS A 146 0.59 -6.45 16.16
C LYS A 146 1.16 -7.56 15.28
N ARG A 147 0.53 -7.83 14.13
CA ARG A 147 1.00 -8.85 13.17
C ARG A 147 2.36 -8.50 12.53
N LEU A 148 2.63 -7.23 12.27
CA LEU A 148 3.95 -6.77 11.79
C LEU A 148 5.05 -7.04 12.80
N LYS A 149 4.77 -6.87 14.11
CA LYS A 149 5.70 -7.28 15.16
C LYS A 149 5.89 -8.79 15.16
N ASP A 150 4.81 -9.56 15.09
CA ASP A 150 4.86 -11.04 15.11
C ASP A 150 5.72 -11.58 13.95
N LEU A 151 5.57 -11.03 12.74
CA LEU A 151 6.38 -11.39 11.58
C LEU A 151 7.87 -11.02 11.71
N ALA A 152 8.17 -9.91 12.39
CA ALA A 152 9.54 -9.51 12.68
C ALA A 152 10.20 -10.42 13.74
N SER A 153 9.42 -10.96 14.68
CA SER A 153 9.88 -11.93 15.68
C SER A 153 10.04 -13.35 15.11
N GLU A 154 9.09 -13.85 14.30
CA GLU A 154 9.19 -15.17 13.67
C GLU A 154 10.43 -15.28 12.77
N SER A 155 10.79 -14.20 12.08
CA SER A 155 12.01 -14.14 11.26
C SER A 155 13.31 -13.97 12.06
N SER A 156 13.22 -13.75 13.37
CA SER A 156 14.34 -13.74 14.32
C SER A 156 14.50 -15.08 15.07
N GLU A 157 13.43 -15.82 15.30
CA GLU A 157 13.49 -17.14 15.98
C GLU A 157 14.03 -18.26 15.08
N THR A 158 13.93 -18.14 13.74
CA THR A 158 14.56 -19.11 12.81
C THR A 158 16.09 -18.97 12.69
N LEU A 159 16.73 -18.14 13.51
CA LEU A 159 18.20 -17.94 13.55
C LEU A 159 18.88 -18.64 14.72
N VAL A 160 18.12 -19.38 15.55
CA VAL A 160 18.66 -20.16 16.68
C VAL A 160 18.20 -21.62 16.60
N GLU A 161 18.52 -22.29 15.48
CA GLU A 161 18.74 -23.75 15.43
C GLU A 161 19.88 -24.05 14.45
#